data_AF-A0A847FJC6-F1
#
_entry.id   AF-A0A847FJC6-F1
#
_cell.length_a   1.000
_cell.length_b   1.000
_cell.length_c   1.000
_cell.angle_alpha   90.00
_cell.angle_beta   90.00
_cell.angle_gamma   90.00
#
_symmetry.space_group_name_H-M   'P 1'
#
loop_
_entity.id
_entity.type
_entity.pdbx_description
1 polymer ?
#
loop_
_entity_poly.entity_id
_entity_poly.type
_entity_poly.pdbx_seq_one_letter_code
_entity_poly.pdbx_strand_id
1 'polypeptide(L)'
;MRRSEILWLAFEKFAIFFSFVVTFILVLAILVLAYGAWSAREPLLSLKDGPICGTVTGLNTLLDDFENAVITRTIHISQTIPVQFELNLDRNITVDLTGNVPVNRPATMVLPAGGGQINGRVYMELPTGMRLPIHMTLPVPVDQQLPVEMDVPVAIPLRETDLGGVIQQLRDLLAPLHLAELEEILECRR
;
A
#
# COMPACT_ATOMS: atom_id res chain seq x y z
N MET A 1 -66.33 15.41 -87.38
CA MET A 1 -66.27 15.48 -85.90
C MET A 1 -65.77 14.15 -85.34
N ARG A 2 -64.48 13.80 -85.51
CA ARG A 2 -63.92 12.52 -85.02
C ARG A 2 -62.44 12.55 -84.64
N ARG A 3 -61.83 13.76 -84.64
CA ARG A 3 -60.38 13.94 -84.40
C ARG A 3 -60.09 14.50 -83.00
N SER A 4 -61.03 15.24 -82.41
CA SER A 4 -60.93 15.79 -81.05
C SER A 4 -61.12 14.76 -79.95
N GLU A 5 -61.95 13.74 -80.17
CA GLU A 5 -62.17 12.64 -79.20
C GLU A 5 -60.93 11.74 -79.05
N ILE A 6 -60.17 11.55 -80.14
CA ILE A 6 -58.92 10.78 -80.13
C ILE A 6 -57.83 11.54 -79.37
N LEU A 7 -57.77 12.87 -79.51
CA LEU A 7 -56.83 13.72 -78.80
C LEU A 7 -57.16 13.82 -77.30
N TRP A 8 -58.45 13.82 -76.94
CA TRP A 8 -58.88 13.82 -75.53
C TRP A 8 -58.55 12.50 -74.83
N LEU A 9 -58.82 11.36 -75.47
CA LEU A 9 -58.45 10.03 -74.95
C LEU A 9 -56.94 9.82 -74.87
N ALA A 10 -56.16 10.42 -75.79
CA ALA A 10 -54.70 10.39 -75.72
C ALA A 10 -54.16 11.25 -74.57
N PHE A 11 -54.78 12.40 -74.29
CA PHE A 11 -54.42 13.25 -73.16
C PHE A 11 -54.72 12.61 -71.80
N GLU A 12 -55.88 11.96 -71.65
CA GLU A 12 -56.24 11.22 -70.43
C GLU A 12 -55.26 10.07 -70.16
N LYS A 13 -54.89 9.31 -71.21
CA LYS A 13 -53.87 8.26 -71.12
C LYS A 13 -52.48 8.81 -70.80
N PHE A 14 -52.13 9.98 -71.32
CA PHE A 14 -50.87 10.65 -71.02
C PHE A 14 -50.79 11.11 -69.57
N ALA A 15 -51.87 11.67 -69.02
CA ALA A 15 -51.93 12.09 -67.62
C ALA A 15 -51.80 10.90 -66.65
N ILE A 16 -52.46 9.78 -66.94
CA ILE A 16 -52.34 8.54 -66.15
C ILE A 16 -50.92 7.97 -66.24
N PHE A 17 -50.33 7.92 -67.44
CA PHE A 17 -48.98 7.44 -67.64
C PHE A 17 -47.94 8.33 -66.93
N PHE A 18 -48.09 9.65 -67.00
CA PHE A 18 -47.20 10.60 -66.33
C PHE A 18 -47.29 10.46 -64.80
N SER A 19 -48.49 10.38 -64.23
CA SER A 19 -48.65 10.17 -62.78
C SER A 19 -48.06 8.82 -62.34
N PHE A 20 -48.24 7.77 -63.13
CA PHE A 20 -47.67 6.46 -62.82
C PHE A 20 -46.14 6.49 -62.84
N VAL A 21 -45.52 7.16 -63.83
CA VAL A 21 -44.07 7.31 -63.92
C VAL A 21 -43.51 8.13 -62.76
N VAL A 22 -44.15 9.23 -62.39
CA VAL A 22 -43.72 10.08 -61.26
C VAL A 22 -43.81 9.32 -59.93
N THR A 23 -44.92 8.62 -59.67
CA THR A 23 -45.08 7.81 -58.46
C THR A 23 -44.09 6.63 -58.45
N PHE A 24 -43.84 5.99 -59.59
CA PHE A 24 -42.87 4.90 -59.69
C PHE A 24 -41.45 5.37 -59.37
N ILE A 25 -41.03 6.52 -59.91
CA ILE A 25 -39.72 7.12 -59.59
C ILE A 25 -39.64 7.50 -58.11
N LEU A 26 -40.70 8.05 -57.53
CA LEU A 26 -40.73 8.45 -56.12
C LEU A 26 -40.65 7.23 -55.19
N VAL A 27 -41.37 6.15 -55.49
CA VAL A 27 -41.29 4.89 -54.74
C VAL A 27 -39.89 4.30 -54.84
N LEU A 28 -39.28 4.32 -56.03
CA LEU A 28 -37.94 3.80 -56.25
C LEU A 28 -36.88 4.62 -55.50
N ALA A 29 -37.03 5.94 -55.44
CA ALA A 29 -36.18 6.82 -54.64
C ALA A 29 -36.30 6.52 -53.13
N ILE A 30 -37.52 6.30 -52.62
CA ILE A 30 -37.73 5.90 -51.21
C ILE A 30 -37.11 4.52 -50.95
N LEU A 31 -37.23 3.57 -51.88
CA LEU A 31 -36.65 2.24 -51.75
C LEU A 31 -35.12 2.28 -51.72
N VAL A 32 -34.49 3.13 -52.53
CA VAL A 32 -33.03 3.36 -52.52
C VAL A 32 -32.58 3.98 -51.20
N LEU A 33 -33.32 4.96 -50.67
CA LEU A 33 -33.02 5.56 -49.36
C LEU A 33 -33.21 4.56 -48.22
N ALA A 34 -34.28 3.77 -48.25
CA ALA A 34 -34.54 2.73 -47.26
C ALA A 34 -33.47 1.64 -47.31
N TYR A 35 -33.04 1.23 -48.50
CA TYR A 35 -31.95 0.27 -48.69
C TYR A 35 -30.62 0.83 -48.18
N GLY A 36 -30.28 2.09 -48.52
CA GLY A 36 -29.09 2.76 -48.02
C GLY A 36 -29.08 2.91 -46.49
N ALA A 37 -30.23 3.27 -45.90
CA ALA A 37 -30.40 3.38 -44.45
C ALA A 37 -30.40 2.02 -43.72
N TRP A 38 -30.73 0.92 -44.41
CA TRP A 38 -30.61 -0.44 -43.89
C TRP A 38 -29.18 -0.95 -43.99
N SER A 39 -28.50 -0.75 -45.13
CA SER A 39 -27.11 -1.17 -45.33
C SER A 39 -26.11 -0.40 -44.47
N ALA A 40 -26.43 0.84 -44.10
CA ALA A 40 -25.60 1.66 -43.23
C ALA A 40 -25.67 1.28 -41.74
N ARG A 41 -26.56 0.36 -41.33
CA ARG A 41 -26.68 -0.09 -39.93
C ARG A 41 -25.53 -1.00 -39.52
N GLU A 42 -25.12 -1.91 -40.40
CA GLU A 42 -24.03 -2.87 -40.18
C GLU A 42 -22.67 -2.20 -39.86
N PRO A 43 -22.18 -1.22 -40.65
CA PRO A 43 -20.91 -0.57 -40.34
C PRO A 43 -20.99 0.30 -39.07
N LEU A 44 -22.13 0.91 -38.76
CA LEU A 44 -22.31 1.71 -37.55
C LEU A 44 -22.29 0.85 -36.27
N LEU A 45 -22.82 -0.38 -36.35
CA LEU A 45 -22.72 -1.38 -35.29
C LEU A 45 -21.26 -1.87 -35.10
N SER A 46 -20.47 -1.93 -36.17
CA SER A 46 -19.05 -2.31 -36.10
C SER A 46 -18.16 -1.27 -35.38
N LEU A 47 -18.54 0.01 -35.40
CA LEU A 47 -17.88 1.06 -34.59
C LEU A 47 -18.24 0.95 -33.11
N LYS A 48 -19.41 0.37 -32.79
CA LYS A 48 -19.85 0.04 -31.43
C LYS A 48 -18.95 -1.06 -30.87
N ASP A 49 -18.79 -2.16 -31.60
CA ASP A 49 -18.10 -3.38 -31.15
C ASP A 49 -16.56 -3.31 -31.18
N GLY A 50 -15.98 -2.31 -31.84
CA GLY A 50 -14.53 -2.23 -32.04
C GLY A 50 -13.80 -1.39 -30.97
N PRO A 51 -13.45 -0.12 -31.26
CA PRO A 51 -12.53 0.65 -30.43
C PRO A 51 -13.17 1.28 -29.19
N ILE A 52 -14.47 1.56 -29.21
CA ILE A 52 -15.15 2.32 -28.15
C ILE A 52 -15.42 1.41 -26.96
N CYS A 53 -16.05 0.25 -27.19
CA CYS A 53 -16.29 -0.74 -26.14
C CYS A 53 -14.99 -1.21 -25.47
N GLY A 54 -13.96 -1.56 -26.25
CA GLY A 54 -12.68 -2.01 -25.70
C GLY A 54 -11.98 -0.96 -24.83
N THR A 55 -12.09 0.33 -25.18
CA THR A 55 -11.46 1.41 -24.41
C THR A 55 -12.24 1.75 -23.15
N VAL A 56 -13.58 1.77 -23.20
CA VAL A 56 -14.43 2.07 -22.04
C VAL A 56 -14.34 0.95 -21.00
N THR A 57 -14.51 -0.30 -21.42
CA THR A 57 -14.39 -1.45 -20.52
C THR A 57 -12.97 -1.58 -20.00
N GLY A 58 -11.96 -1.47 -20.87
CA GLY A 58 -10.55 -1.56 -20.47
C GLY A 58 -10.12 -0.47 -19.49
N LEU A 59 -10.60 0.77 -19.66
CA LEU A 59 -10.30 1.86 -18.73
C LEU A 59 -10.98 1.65 -17.38
N ASN A 60 -12.24 1.21 -17.37
CA ASN A 60 -12.97 0.94 -16.13
C ASN A 60 -12.31 -0.20 -15.32
N THR A 61 -11.92 -1.29 -15.99
CA THR A 61 -11.22 -2.41 -15.33
C THR A 61 -9.85 -2.00 -14.82
N LEU A 62 -9.07 -1.22 -15.59
CA LEU A 62 -7.75 -0.77 -15.14
C LEU A 62 -7.86 0.15 -13.92
N LEU A 63 -8.84 1.07 -13.90
CA LEU A 63 -9.04 1.94 -12.73
C LEU A 63 -9.41 1.13 -11.48
N ASP A 64 -10.25 0.11 -11.62
CA ASP A 64 -10.62 -0.78 -10.51
C ASP A 64 -9.44 -1.65 -10.03
N ASP A 65 -8.65 -2.17 -10.96
CA ASP A 65 -7.42 -2.94 -10.67
C ASP A 65 -6.39 -2.07 -9.93
N PHE A 66 -6.20 -0.81 -10.35
CA PHE A 66 -5.29 0.12 -9.70
C PHE A 66 -5.76 0.56 -8.32
N GLU A 67 -7.07 0.73 -8.11
CA GLU A 67 -7.64 1.08 -6.81
C GLU A 67 -7.44 -0.05 -5.79
N ASN A 68 -7.62 -1.30 -6.23
CA ASN A 68 -7.53 -2.47 -5.36
C ASN A 68 -6.13 -3.10 -5.26
N ALA A 69 -5.15 -2.59 -6.01
CA ALA A 69 -3.78 -3.10 -5.99
C ALA A 69 -3.09 -2.88 -4.64
N VAL A 70 -2.23 -3.83 -4.26
CA VAL A 70 -1.45 -3.81 -3.01
C VAL A 70 0.03 -3.96 -3.31
N ILE A 71 0.85 -3.00 -2.88
CA ILE A 71 2.30 -3.11 -2.96
C ILE A 71 2.77 -3.94 -1.77
N THR A 72 3.37 -5.10 -2.05
CA THR A 72 4.03 -5.92 -1.03
C THR A 72 5.52 -5.65 -1.07
N ARG A 73 6.10 -5.15 0.02
CA ARG A 73 7.54 -4.87 0.10
C ARG A 73 8.07 -5.21 1.49
N THR A 74 9.30 -5.72 1.53
CA THR A 74 10.05 -5.85 2.77
C THR A 74 10.87 -4.59 3.00
N ILE A 75 10.69 -3.94 4.14
CA ILE A 75 11.50 -2.80 4.55
C ILE A 75 12.59 -3.31 5.49
N HIS A 76 13.85 -3.05 5.13
CA HIS A 76 15.01 -3.33 5.95
C HIS A 76 15.23 -2.16 6.91
N ILE A 77 15.19 -2.43 8.22
CA ILE A 77 15.46 -1.45 9.27
C ILE A 77 16.80 -1.79 9.90
N SER A 78 17.77 -0.89 9.72
CA SER A 78 19.10 -0.92 10.35
C SER A 78 19.16 0.25 11.34
N GLN A 79 18.95 -0.02 12.62
CA GLN A 79 19.02 1.02 13.66
C GLN A 79 19.82 0.57 14.88
N THR A 80 20.50 1.53 15.51
CA THR A 80 21.27 1.27 16.73
C THR A 80 20.50 1.81 17.92
N ILE A 81 20.17 0.95 18.89
CA ILE A 81 19.43 1.32 20.09
C ILE A 81 20.41 1.46 21.26
N PRO A 82 20.40 2.58 22.01
CA PRO A 82 21.20 2.74 23.21
C PRO A 82 20.60 1.90 24.35
N VAL A 83 21.44 1.09 24.98
CA VAL A 83 21.08 0.27 26.13
C VAL A 83 21.87 0.79 27.33
N GLN A 84 21.17 1.45 28.24
CA GLN A 84 21.73 2.03 29.46
C GLN A 84 21.08 1.37 30.67
N PHE A 85 21.87 0.63 31.46
CA PHE A 85 21.43 0.05 32.72
C PHE A 85 22.59 -0.05 33.70
N GLU A 86 22.27 -0.11 34.99
CA GLU A 86 23.27 -0.35 36.04
C GLU A 86 23.26 -1.82 36.45
N LEU A 87 24.39 -2.48 36.28
CA LEU A 87 24.61 -3.83 36.77
C LEU A 87 25.14 -3.77 38.20
N ASN A 88 24.31 -4.15 39.17
CA ASN A 88 24.74 -4.29 40.55
C ASN A 88 25.51 -5.61 40.71
N LEU A 89 26.83 -5.51 40.88
CA LEU A 89 27.66 -6.65 41.24
C LEU A 89 27.57 -6.86 42.75
N ASP A 90 27.05 -8.01 43.17
CA ASP A 90 27.02 -8.43 44.57
C ASP A 90 27.65 -9.82 44.70
N ARG A 91 28.91 -9.87 45.12
CA ARG A 91 29.66 -11.14 45.22
C ARG A 91 30.77 -11.10 46.26
N ASN A 92 31.01 -12.26 46.85
CA ASN A 92 32.18 -12.49 47.70
C ASN A 92 33.39 -12.77 46.82
N ILE A 93 34.42 -11.93 46.93
CA ILE A 93 35.67 -12.09 46.19
C ILE A 93 36.85 -12.08 47.15
N THR A 94 37.92 -12.76 46.77
CA THR A 94 39.20 -12.65 47.48
C THR A 94 40.08 -11.68 46.70
N VAL A 95 40.42 -10.54 47.32
CA VAL A 95 41.31 -9.54 46.74
C VAL A 95 42.72 -9.70 47.31
N ASP A 96 43.73 -9.45 46.49
CA ASP A 96 45.11 -9.31 46.96
C ASP A 96 45.36 -7.86 47.38
N LEU A 97 45.85 -7.64 48.59
CA LEU A 97 46.18 -6.30 49.06
C LEU A 97 47.37 -5.75 48.26
N THR A 98 47.21 -4.59 47.62
CA THR A 98 48.27 -3.93 46.84
C THR A 98 49.16 -3.03 47.70
N GLY A 99 48.79 -2.77 48.95
CA GLY A 99 49.52 -1.96 49.91
C GLY A 99 49.19 -2.35 51.35
N ASN A 100 49.94 -1.80 52.30
CA ASN A 100 49.71 -2.06 53.73
C ASN A 100 48.41 -1.40 54.18
N VAL A 101 47.52 -2.19 54.80
CA VAL A 101 46.22 -1.70 55.31
C VAL A 101 46.24 -1.69 56.84
N PRO A 102 46.19 -0.52 57.49
CA PRO A 102 46.14 -0.45 58.95
C PRO A 102 44.76 -0.86 59.47
N VAL A 103 44.75 -1.75 60.47
CA VAL A 103 43.55 -2.25 61.17
C VAL A 103 43.66 -1.88 62.65
N ASN A 104 42.63 -1.20 63.15
CA ASN A 104 42.51 -0.82 64.56
C ASN A 104 41.15 -1.28 65.11
N ARG A 105 41.16 -2.35 65.91
CA ARG A 105 39.94 -2.96 66.45
C ARG A 105 40.05 -3.20 67.96
N PRO A 106 38.95 -3.06 68.71
CA PRO A 106 38.90 -3.51 70.10
C PRO A 106 39.04 -5.04 70.14
N ALA A 107 39.82 -5.56 71.08
CA ALA A 107 39.96 -6.99 71.31
C ALA A 107 40.02 -7.28 72.81
N THR A 108 39.52 -8.44 73.19
CA THR A 108 39.61 -8.96 74.55
C THR A 108 40.72 -10.00 74.60
N MET A 109 41.76 -9.72 75.39
CA MET A 109 42.91 -10.60 75.56
C MET A 109 42.70 -11.43 76.83
N VAL A 110 42.77 -12.76 76.70
CA VAL A 110 42.67 -13.68 77.84
C VAL A 110 44.08 -14.00 78.33
N LEU A 111 44.36 -13.75 79.61
CA LEU A 111 45.69 -13.98 80.16
C LEU A 111 45.86 -15.47 80.52
N PRO A 112 46.98 -16.09 80.16
CA PRO A 112 47.26 -17.47 80.54
C PRO A 112 47.35 -17.62 82.07
N ALA A 113 47.11 -18.84 82.58
CA ALA A 113 47.11 -19.19 84.01
C ALA A 113 46.01 -18.52 84.87
N GLY A 114 44.87 -18.16 84.27
CA GLY A 114 43.69 -17.67 85.02
C GLY A 114 43.74 -16.19 85.40
N GLY A 115 44.64 -15.41 84.80
CA GLY A 115 44.85 -13.99 85.09
C GLY A 115 43.76 -13.02 84.62
N GLY A 116 42.57 -13.50 84.26
CA GLY A 116 41.44 -12.67 83.82
C GLY A 116 41.45 -12.26 82.35
N GLN A 117 40.64 -11.26 82.00
CA GLN A 117 40.48 -10.73 80.63
C GLN A 117 40.72 -9.21 80.61
N ILE A 118 41.52 -8.74 79.65
CA ILE A 118 41.78 -7.30 79.44
C ILE A 118 41.13 -6.87 78.12
N ASN A 119 40.33 -5.81 78.19
CA ASN A 119 39.79 -5.15 77.00
C ASN A 119 40.78 -4.08 76.54
N GLY A 120 41.29 -4.21 75.32
CA GLY A 120 42.25 -3.29 74.73
C GLY A 120 41.95 -2.99 73.26
N ARG A 121 42.81 -2.20 72.63
CA ARG A 121 42.79 -1.98 71.18
C ARG A 121 44.02 -2.63 70.57
N VAL A 122 43.84 -3.38 69.49
CA VAL A 122 44.93 -3.96 68.72
C VAL A 122 45.12 -3.12 67.47
N TYR A 123 46.36 -2.71 67.24
CA TYR A 123 46.82 -2.03 66.03
C TYR A 123 47.65 -3.03 65.24
N MET A 124 47.22 -3.39 64.04
CA MET A 124 47.95 -4.30 63.15
C MET A 124 47.95 -3.72 61.74
N GLU A 125 49.01 -3.96 60.99
CA GLU A 125 49.05 -3.68 59.56
C GLU A 125 48.92 -4.99 58.80
N LEU A 126 47.93 -5.07 57.92
CA LEU A 126 47.83 -6.18 56.97
C LEU A 126 48.82 -5.89 55.84
N PRO A 127 49.87 -6.73 55.67
CA PRO A 127 50.89 -6.50 54.66
C PRO A 127 50.34 -6.66 53.24
N THR A 128 50.98 -5.97 52.29
CA THR A 128 50.78 -6.21 50.85
C THR A 128 50.97 -7.68 50.49
N GLY A 129 50.21 -8.16 49.51
CA GLY A 129 50.21 -9.58 49.07
C GLY A 129 49.37 -10.53 49.92
N MET A 130 48.73 -10.05 51.00
CA MET A 130 47.75 -10.85 51.74
C MET A 130 46.44 -10.97 50.97
N ARG A 131 45.85 -12.17 50.97
CA ARG A 131 44.53 -12.46 50.39
C ARG A 131 43.42 -12.15 51.39
N LEU A 132 42.58 -11.17 51.08
CA LEU A 132 41.46 -10.78 51.93
C LEU A 132 40.13 -11.14 51.26
N PRO A 133 39.32 -12.03 51.85
CA PRO A 133 37.95 -12.21 51.42
C PRO A 133 37.11 -10.99 51.81
N ILE A 134 36.49 -10.37 50.82
CA ILE A 134 35.59 -9.23 51.00
C ILE A 134 34.25 -9.53 50.32
N HIS A 135 33.20 -8.88 50.85
CA HIS A 135 31.92 -8.79 50.18
C HIS A 135 31.91 -7.48 49.37
N MET A 136 31.80 -7.59 48.05
CA MET A 136 31.86 -6.43 47.16
C MET A 136 30.48 -6.18 46.56
N THR A 137 29.95 -4.99 46.84
CA THR A 137 28.73 -4.44 46.23
C THR A 137 29.12 -3.21 45.40
N LEU A 138 29.03 -3.31 44.08
CA LEU A 138 29.45 -2.24 43.16
C LEU A 138 28.42 -2.07 42.02
N PRO A 139 27.77 -0.89 41.89
CA PRO A 139 26.98 -0.57 40.70
C PRO A 139 27.93 -0.26 39.54
N VAL A 140 27.82 -1.03 38.46
CA VAL A 140 28.59 -0.83 37.23
C VAL A 140 27.66 -0.32 36.14
N PRO A 141 27.85 0.92 35.64
CA PRO A 141 27.04 1.43 34.54
C PRO A 141 27.45 0.71 33.23
N VAL A 142 26.46 0.23 32.51
CA VAL A 142 26.61 -0.33 31.17
C VAL A 142 25.96 0.64 30.20
N ASP A 143 26.77 1.20 29.30
CA ASP A 143 26.33 2.02 28.17
C ASP A 143 26.83 1.34 26.89
N GLN A 144 25.91 0.69 26.18
CA GLN A 144 26.22 -0.04 24.95
C GLN A 144 25.22 0.30 23.85
N GLN A 145 25.73 0.31 22.63
CA GLN A 145 24.95 0.51 21.42
C GLN A 145 24.69 -0.86 20.79
N LEU A 146 23.41 -1.27 20.75
CA LEU A 146 23.01 -2.55 20.18
C LEU A 146 22.50 -2.33 18.74
N PRO A 147 23.16 -2.89 17.71
CA PRO A 147 22.63 -2.86 16.35
C PRO A 147 21.43 -3.80 16.25
N VAL A 148 20.34 -3.31 15.68
CA VAL A 148 19.13 -4.06 15.40
C VAL A 148 18.87 -4.00 13.90
N GLU A 149 18.95 -5.16 13.27
CA GLU A 149 18.63 -5.41 11.87
C GLU A 149 17.34 -6.23 11.81
N MET A 150 16.30 -5.69 11.18
CA MET A 150 15.03 -6.41 11.05
C MET A 150 14.33 -6.13 9.72
N ASP A 151 13.73 -7.18 9.19
CA ASP A 151 12.99 -7.19 7.94
C ASP A 151 11.50 -7.16 8.23
N VAL A 152 10.87 -6.04 7.94
CA VAL A 152 9.43 -5.85 8.19
C VAL A 152 8.68 -5.99 6.87
N PRO A 153 7.89 -7.07 6.66
CA PRO A 153 7.02 -7.17 5.51
C PRO A 153 5.85 -6.19 5.68
N VAL A 154 5.67 -5.30 4.71
CA VAL A 154 4.53 -4.38 4.67
C VAL A 154 3.70 -4.62 3.42
N ALA A 155 2.39 -4.54 3.59
CA ALA A 155 1.41 -4.51 2.51
C ALA A 155 0.81 -3.10 2.49
N ILE A 156 0.98 -2.40 1.37
CA ILE A 156 0.56 -1.01 1.19
C ILE A 156 -0.56 -0.99 0.13
N PRO A 157 -1.84 -0.93 0.52
CA PRO A 157 -2.95 -0.79 -0.42
C PRO A 157 -2.89 0.57 -1.13
N LEU A 158 -2.98 0.59 -2.46
CA LEU A 158 -2.80 1.84 -3.22
C LEU A 158 -3.86 2.90 -2.88
N ARG A 159 -5.12 2.49 -2.65
CA ARG A 159 -6.20 3.39 -2.22
C ARG A 159 -5.91 4.19 -0.94
N GLU A 160 -5.04 3.66 -0.07
CA GLU A 160 -4.69 4.26 1.23
C GLU A 160 -3.45 5.16 1.12
N THR A 161 -2.85 5.26 -0.07
CA THR A 161 -1.68 6.10 -0.35
C THR A 161 -2.07 7.41 -1.05
N ASP A 162 -1.13 8.35 -1.15
CA ASP A 162 -1.30 9.58 -1.95
C ASP A 162 -1.67 9.27 -3.42
N LEU A 163 -1.20 8.15 -3.97
CA LEU A 163 -1.53 7.70 -5.32
C LEU A 163 -3.02 7.32 -5.44
N GLY A 164 -3.61 6.76 -4.40
CA GLY A 164 -5.05 6.47 -4.33
C GLY A 164 -5.89 7.74 -4.48
N GLY A 165 -5.46 8.85 -3.86
CA GLY A 165 -6.10 10.15 -4.03
C GLY A 165 -6.04 10.66 -5.48
N VAL A 166 -4.94 10.44 -6.19
CA VAL A 166 -4.79 10.80 -7.61
C VAL A 166 -5.70 9.92 -8.50
N ILE A 167 -5.81 8.63 -8.19
CA ILE A 167 -6.71 7.70 -8.89
C ILE A 167 -8.17 8.11 -8.68
N GLN A 168 -8.54 8.52 -7.47
CA GLN A 168 -9.88 9.03 -7.19
C GLN A 168 -10.19 10.32 -7.96
N GLN A 169 -9.25 11.26 -8.02
CA GLN A 169 -9.41 12.47 -8.84
C GLN A 169 -9.59 12.14 -10.32
N LEU A 170 -8.83 11.16 -10.84
CA LEU A 170 -9.02 10.68 -12.20
C LEU A 170 -10.43 10.10 -12.38
N ARG A 171 -10.90 9.27 -11.45
CA ARG A 171 -12.27 8.72 -11.46
C ARG A 171 -13.33 9.82 -11.43
N ASP A 172 -13.15 10.86 -10.63
CA ASP A 172 -14.07 12.00 -10.54
C ASP A 172 -14.12 12.81 -11.85
N LEU A 173 -12.98 12.97 -12.53
CA LEU A 173 -12.91 13.61 -13.85
C LEU A 173 -13.56 12.76 -14.95
N LEU A 174 -13.52 11.44 -14.81
CA LEU A 174 -14.14 10.48 -15.72
C LEU A 174 -15.59 10.13 -15.36
N ALA A 175 -16.07 10.48 -14.17
CA ALA A 175 -17.44 10.28 -13.71
C ALA A 175 -18.53 10.79 -14.68
N PRO A 176 -18.42 11.98 -15.30
CA PRO A 176 -19.44 12.46 -16.26
C PRO A 176 -19.46 11.67 -17.57
N LEU A 177 -18.46 10.84 -17.84
CA LEU A 177 -18.47 9.91 -18.97
C LEU A 177 -19.24 8.63 -18.64
N HIS A 178 -19.87 8.50 -17.47
CA HIS A 178 -20.75 7.40 -17.08
C HIS A 178 -20.31 6.05 -17.68
N LEU A 179 -19.04 5.67 -17.47
CA LEU A 179 -18.41 4.58 -18.22
C LEU A 179 -19.18 3.26 -18.07
N ALA A 180 -19.77 3.02 -16.90
CA ALA A 180 -20.64 1.87 -16.63
C ALA A 180 -21.98 1.93 -17.38
N GLU A 181 -22.57 3.12 -17.52
CA GLU A 181 -23.84 3.34 -18.23
C GLU A 181 -23.62 3.31 -19.74
N LEU A 182 -22.47 3.80 -20.23
CA LEU A 182 -22.04 3.65 -21.62
C LEU A 182 -21.74 2.19 -21.95
N GLU A 183 -21.15 1.41 -21.05
CA GLU A 183 -20.96 -0.04 -21.23
C GLU A 183 -22.30 -0.79 -21.37
N GLU A 184 -23.30 -0.39 -20.56
CA GLU A 184 -24.66 -0.95 -20.58
C GLU A 184 -25.46 -0.52 -21.84
N ILE A 185 -25.45 0.78 -22.18
CA ILE A 185 -26.14 1.33 -23.37
C ILE A 185 -25.52 0.79 -24.66
N LEU A 186 -24.20 0.59 -24.68
CA LEU A 186 -23.51 0.09 -25.86
C LEU A 186 -23.57 -1.44 -26.01
N GLU A 187 -24.18 -2.19 -25.07
CA GLU A 187 -24.19 -3.66 -25.06
C GLU A 187 -22.78 -4.24 -25.27
N CYS A 188 -21.74 -3.56 -24.76
CA CYS A 188 -20.35 -3.98 -24.93
C CYS A 188 -20.07 -5.33 -24.24
N ARG A 189 -20.96 -5.74 -23.34
CA ARG A 189 -20.91 -7.00 -22.60
C ARG A 189 -21.85 -8.02 -23.27
N ARG A 190 -21.35 -8.68 -24.32
CA ARG A 190 -21.81 -10.02 -24.73
C ARG A 190 -20.62 -10.98 -24.67
#